data_AF-A0A960MQ66-F1
#
_entry.id   AF-A0A960MQ66-F1
#
_cell.length_a   1.000
_cell.length_b   1.000
_cell.length_c   1.000
_cell.angle_alpha   90.00
_cell.angle_beta   90.00
_cell.angle_gamma   90.00
#
_symmetry.space_group_name_H-M   'P 1'
#
loop_
_entity.id
_entity.type
_entity.pdbx_description
1 polymer ?
#
loop_
_entity_poly.entity_id
_entity_poly.type
_entity_poly.pdbx_seq_one_letter_code
_entity_poly.pdbx_strand_id
1 'polypeptide(L)'
;MFERALLSDPLCRPEDLGLPIPDLPHAVSMCLPTWADVIGYEERDPRVMGRLACGYPRFVLHPELGELCASAEAEFGRKDEKALVFPSLGAAWRAADFVKRRSSAKCRLESYGWEGLTVLLVENAGFEAAWKVWQHGGEIVSSRQAECALTDEPLPEDLATEGAEARERIRTRLGILTGESPDDIFLFSSGMAAIAAVHRAVLAIRSGLPTVQVEFPYVDTLKV
;
A
#
# COMPACT_ATOMS: atom_id res chain seq x y z
N MET A 1 3.89 -4.00 26.78
CA MET A 1 5.23 -3.96 26.18
C MET A 1 5.77 -2.55 26.44
N PHE A 2 6.96 -2.38 27.03
CA PHE A 2 7.47 -1.05 27.36
C PHE A 2 7.94 -0.38 26.07
N GLU A 3 7.29 0.72 25.70
CA GLU A 3 7.63 1.52 24.53
C GLU A 3 9.04 2.11 24.72
N ARG A 4 9.99 1.72 23.86
CA ARG A 4 11.36 2.23 23.89
C ARG A 4 11.34 3.73 23.59
N ALA A 5 11.86 4.54 24.50
CA ALA A 5 11.95 5.99 24.31
C ALA A 5 13.03 6.33 23.28
N LEU A 6 12.64 6.43 22.00
CA LEU A 6 13.58 6.59 20.87
C LEU A 6 14.46 7.85 20.95
N LEU A 7 14.05 8.88 21.71
CA LEU A 7 14.87 10.08 21.92
C LEU A 7 16.08 9.84 22.82
N SER A 8 15.96 8.97 23.82
CA SER A 8 17.04 8.67 24.77
C SER A 8 17.70 7.31 24.54
N ASP A 9 17.00 6.39 23.87
CA ASP A 9 17.48 5.06 23.50
C ASP A 9 17.09 4.77 22.03
N PRO A 10 17.75 5.42 21.04
CA PRO A 10 17.40 5.27 19.63
C PRO A 10 17.71 3.86 19.12
N LEU A 11 16.96 3.42 18.10
CA LEU A 11 17.22 2.18 17.36
C LEU A 11 18.44 2.38 16.44
N CYS A 12 19.64 2.11 16.95
CA CYS A 12 20.90 2.35 16.26
C CYS A 12 21.95 1.25 16.48
N ARG A 13 21.62 0.20 17.24
CA ARG A 13 22.54 -0.91 17.50
C ARG A 13 22.37 -2.00 16.43
N PRO A 14 23.41 -2.77 16.08
CA PRO A 14 23.30 -3.83 15.08
C PRO A 14 22.16 -4.84 15.34
N GLU A 15 21.88 -5.14 16.60
CA GLU A 15 20.79 -6.00 17.04
C GLU A 15 19.39 -5.42 16.76
N ASP A 16 19.28 -4.10 16.59
CA ASP A 16 18.04 -3.40 16.28
C ASP A 16 17.59 -3.61 14.82
N LEU A 17 18.41 -4.24 13.98
CA LEU A 17 18.10 -4.49 12.56
C LEU A 17 16.77 -5.23 12.39
N GLY A 18 15.88 -4.59 11.62
CA GLY A 18 14.56 -5.10 11.29
C GLY A 18 13.53 -4.91 12.41
N LEU A 19 13.83 -4.19 13.48
CA LEU A 19 12.82 -3.85 14.48
C LEU A 19 11.81 -2.83 13.91
N PRO A 20 10.50 -3.01 14.16
CA PRO A 20 9.45 -2.11 13.70
C PRO A 20 9.53 -0.72 14.34
N ILE A 21 9.14 0.29 13.56
CA ILE A 21 9.09 1.70 13.98
C ILE A 21 7.72 2.30 13.61
N PRO A 22 6.89 2.67 14.61
CA PRO A 22 7.01 2.34 16.04
C PRO A 22 6.88 0.82 16.29
N ASP A 23 7.26 0.34 17.47
CA ASP A 23 7.11 -1.07 17.87
C ASP A 23 5.64 -1.41 18.18
N LEU A 24 4.83 -1.45 17.11
CA LEU A 24 3.39 -1.72 17.14
C LEU A 24 3.02 -2.70 16.02
N PRO A 25 1.92 -3.47 16.17
CA PRO A 25 1.51 -4.49 15.20
C PRO A 25 1.38 -3.99 13.76
N HIS A 26 0.97 -2.73 13.57
CA HIS A 26 0.74 -2.13 12.25
C HIS A 26 1.87 -1.21 11.81
N ALA A 27 3.08 -1.41 12.34
CA ALA A 27 4.25 -0.66 11.90
C ALA A 27 4.46 -0.83 10.40
N VAL A 28 4.79 0.26 9.73
CA VAL A 28 5.11 0.25 8.30
C VAL A 28 6.58 0.54 8.03
N SER A 29 7.37 0.91 9.05
CA SER A 29 8.79 1.20 8.93
C SER A 29 9.61 0.26 9.81
N MET A 30 10.88 0.06 9.44
CA MET A 30 11.81 -0.83 10.14
C MET A 30 13.16 -0.13 10.35
N CYS A 31 13.89 -0.56 11.38
CA CYS A 31 15.23 -0.07 11.66
C CYS A 31 16.28 -0.69 10.72
N LEU A 32 17.04 0.16 10.05
CA LEU A 32 18.31 -0.16 9.39
C LEU A 32 19.43 0.61 10.15
N PRO A 33 20.02 0.02 11.20
CA PRO A 33 20.79 0.76 12.19
C PRO A 33 22.18 1.20 11.69
N THR A 34 22.77 0.47 10.73
CA THR A 34 24.10 0.76 10.21
C THR A 34 24.10 1.06 8.72
N TRP A 35 25.14 1.77 8.24
CA TRP A 35 25.31 2.02 6.80
C TRP A 35 25.43 0.72 5.99
N ALA A 36 26.02 -0.33 6.57
CA ALA A 36 26.09 -1.65 5.94
C ALA A 36 24.72 -2.31 5.80
N ASP A 37 23.77 -2.04 6.70
CA ASP A 37 22.38 -2.50 6.58
C ASP A 37 21.64 -1.75 5.48
N VAL A 38 21.89 -0.44 5.31
CA VAL A 38 21.34 0.34 4.20
C VAL A 38 21.85 -0.18 2.86
N ILE A 39 23.16 -0.40 2.72
CA ILE A 39 23.73 -1.01 1.49
C ILE A 39 23.14 -2.40 1.26
N GLY A 40 23.09 -3.23 2.30
CA GLY A 40 22.56 -4.59 2.19
C GLY A 40 21.08 -4.63 1.81
N TYR A 41 20.28 -3.65 2.25
CA TYR A 41 18.89 -3.49 1.80
C TYR A 41 18.82 -3.23 0.29
N GLU A 42 19.60 -2.26 -0.21
CA GLU A 42 19.63 -1.90 -1.64
C GLU A 42 20.17 -3.03 -2.52
N GLU A 43 21.19 -3.76 -2.05
CA GLU A 43 21.80 -4.90 -2.75
C GLU A 43 21.04 -6.22 -2.55
N ARG A 44 19.96 -6.22 -1.77
CA ARG A 44 19.16 -7.40 -1.41
C ARG A 44 19.97 -8.51 -0.73
N ASP A 45 20.90 -8.13 0.14
CA ASP A 45 21.66 -9.06 0.99
C ASP A 45 20.69 -9.91 1.84
N PRO A 46 20.74 -11.26 1.74
CA PRO A 46 19.91 -12.16 2.55
C PRO A 46 19.97 -11.90 4.06
N ARG A 47 21.12 -11.44 4.58
CA ARG A 47 21.29 -11.10 6.00
C ARG A 47 20.35 -9.96 6.44
N VAL A 48 20.14 -8.97 5.57
CA VAL A 48 19.27 -7.82 5.81
C VAL A 48 17.83 -8.19 5.49
N MET A 49 17.59 -8.72 4.29
CA MET A 49 16.24 -9.00 3.80
C MET A 49 15.50 -10.02 4.68
N GLY A 50 16.22 -11.02 5.22
CA GLY A 50 15.64 -12.00 6.14
C GLY A 50 15.23 -11.45 7.52
N ARG A 51 15.56 -10.20 7.83
CA ARG A 51 15.22 -9.53 9.10
C ARG A 51 14.05 -8.56 8.97
N LEU A 52 13.60 -8.25 7.76
CA LEU A 52 12.53 -7.28 7.52
C LEU A 52 11.16 -7.98 7.53
N ALA A 53 10.34 -7.68 8.54
CA ALA A 53 8.95 -8.15 8.61
C ALA A 53 7.97 -7.30 7.78
N CYS A 54 8.28 -6.02 7.55
CA CYS A 54 7.52 -5.09 6.72
C CYS A 54 8.47 -4.00 6.19
N GLY A 55 7.96 -3.06 5.40
CA GLY A 55 8.81 -1.99 4.88
C GLY A 55 8.03 -0.92 4.14
N TYR A 56 8.34 0.33 4.48
CA TYR A 56 7.87 1.51 3.80
C TYR A 56 8.97 2.05 2.89
N PRO A 57 8.64 2.52 1.67
CA PRO A 57 7.33 2.39 1.04
C PRO A 57 7.08 0.93 0.63
N ARG A 58 5.87 0.61 0.15
CA ARG A 58 5.27 -0.72 -0.15
C ARG A 58 6.16 -1.74 -0.94
N PHE A 59 7.34 -2.05 -0.43
CA PHE A 59 8.36 -2.95 -1.00
C PHE A 59 8.32 -4.31 -0.33
N VAL A 60 7.92 -4.35 0.95
CA VAL A 60 7.71 -5.57 1.72
C VAL A 60 6.24 -5.57 2.15
N LEU A 61 5.55 -6.66 1.87
CA LEU A 61 4.15 -6.83 2.24
C LEU A 61 4.03 -6.92 3.77
N HIS A 62 3.10 -6.18 4.36
CA HIS A 62 2.82 -6.30 5.79
C HIS A 62 2.27 -7.71 6.09
N PRO A 63 2.63 -8.35 7.23
CA PRO A 63 2.20 -9.71 7.57
C PRO A 63 0.68 -9.93 7.45
N GLU A 64 -0.14 -9.10 8.12
CA GLU A 64 -1.61 -9.13 8.02
C GLU A 64 -2.12 -9.11 6.57
N LEU A 65 -1.51 -8.30 5.71
CA LEU A 65 -1.94 -8.23 4.31
C LEU A 65 -1.46 -9.44 3.51
N GLY A 66 -0.31 -10.02 3.85
CA GLY A 66 0.15 -11.28 3.31
C GLY A 66 -0.79 -12.42 3.66
N GLU A 67 -1.24 -12.48 4.91
CA GLU A 67 -2.22 -13.46 5.37
C GLU A 67 -3.58 -13.25 4.69
N LEU A 68 -4.05 -12.02 4.56
CA LEU A 68 -5.27 -11.69 3.80
C LEU A 68 -5.19 -12.16 2.34
N CYS A 69 -4.07 -11.91 1.66
CA CYS A 69 -3.88 -12.37 0.29
C CYS A 69 -3.77 -13.90 0.21
N ALA A 70 -3.11 -14.55 1.17
CA ALA A 70 -3.00 -16.01 1.22
C ALA A 70 -4.36 -16.67 1.48
N SER A 71 -5.18 -16.11 2.38
CA SER A 71 -6.56 -16.55 2.62
C SER A 71 -7.40 -16.44 1.35
N ALA A 72 -7.33 -15.29 0.66
CA ALA A 72 -8.02 -15.08 -0.61
C ALA A 72 -7.53 -16.04 -1.72
N GLU A 73 -6.24 -16.34 -1.78
CA GLU A 73 -5.69 -17.32 -2.73
C GLU A 73 -6.18 -18.74 -2.44
N ALA A 74 -6.25 -19.13 -1.17
CA ALA A 74 -6.73 -20.44 -0.75
C ALA A 74 -8.22 -20.63 -1.02
N GLU A 75 -9.03 -19.60 -0.79
CA GLU A 75 -10.49 -19.66 -0.97
C GLU A 75 -10.90 -19.55 -2.44
N PHE A 76 -10.35 -18.56 -3.15
CA PHE A 76 -10.83 -18.22 -4.48
C PHE A 76 -9.91 -18.70 -5.59
N GLY A 77 -8.62 -18.95 -5.32
CA GLY A 77 -7.60 -19.22 -6.33
C GLY A 77 -7.78 -20.55 -7.05
N ARG A 78 -7.37 -20.57 -8.33
CA ARG A 78 -7.21 -21.79 -9.12
C ARG A 78 -5.74 -22.14 -9.24
N LYS A 79 -5.47 -23.32 -9.79
CA LYS A 79 -4.10 -23.72 -10.17
C LYS A 79 -3.48 -22.63 -11.05
N ASP A 80 -2.24 -22.27 -10.71
CA ASP A 80 -1.42 -21.26 -11.42
C ASP A 80 -1.92 -19.80 -11.32
N GLU A 81 -2.81 -19.50 -10.36
CA GLU A 81 -3.21 -18.14 -10.01
C GLU A 81 -2.58 -17.67 -8.69
N LYS A 82 -2.46 -16.34 -8.56
CA LYS A 82 -2.10 -15.63 -7.34
C LYS A 82 -3.15 -14.59 -6.99
N ALA A 83 -3.34 -14.35 -5.70
CA ALA A 83 -4.29 -13.36 -5.21
C ALA A 83 -3.60 -12.09 -4.70
N LEU A 84 -4.20 -10.94 -5.02
CA LEU A 84 -3.91 -9.65 -4.37
C LEU A 84 -5.24 -9.00 -3.99
N VAL A 85 -5.34 -8.51 -2.76
CA VAL A 85 -6.57 -7.88 -2.26
C VAL A 85 -6.47 -6.36 -2.36
N PHE A 86 -7.56 -5.74 -2.84
CA PHE A 86 -7.69 -4.31 -3.06
C PHE A 86 -8.87 -3.73 -2.26
N PRO A 87 -8.82 -2.45 -1.86
CA PRO A 87 -9.79 -1.84 -0.96
C PRO A 87 -11.15 -1.55 -1.63
N SER A 88 -11.27 -1.75 -2.94
CA SER A 88 -12.53 -1.56 -3.68
C SER A 88 -12.50 -2.25 -5.03
N LEU A 89 -13.68 -2.51 -5.60
CA LEU A 89 -13.84 -2.98 -6.97
C LEU A 89 -13.14 -2.07 -7.99
N GLY A 90 -13.23 -0.76 -7.80
CA GLY A 90 -12.58 0.21 -8.69
C GLY A 90 -11.05 0.08 -8.68
N ALA A 91 -10.45 -0.11 -7.51
CA ALA A 91 -9.00 -0.31 -7.38
C ALA A 91 -8.57 -1.63 -8.03
N ALA A 92 -9.29 -2.72 -7.76
CA ALA A 92 -9.01 -4.03 -8.35
C ALA A 92 -9.15 -4.03 -9.88
N TRP A 93 -10.17 -3.34 -10.40
CA TRP A 93 -10.37 -3.19 -11.85
C TRP A 93 -9.23 -2.45 -12.52
N ARG A 94 -8.73 -1.37 -11.92
CA ARG A 94 -7.57 -0.63 -12.44
C ARG A 94 -6.31 -1.50 -12.47
N ALA A 95 -6.11 -2.33 -11.45
CA ALA A 95 -5.02 -3.29 -11.43
C ALA A 95 -5.17 -4.37 -12.52
N ALA A 96 -6.37 -4.94 -12.69
CA ALA A 96 -6.65 -5.91 -13.74
C ALA A 96 -6.43 -5.32 -15.16
N ASP A 97 -6.89 -4.09 -15.40
CA ASP A 97 -6.69 -3.38 -16.66
C ASP A 97 -5.20 -3.14 -16.95
N PHE A 98 -4.42 -2.75 -15.94
CA PHE A 98 -2.98 -2.60 -16.10
C PHE A 98 -2.29 -3.93 -16.43
N VAL A 99 -2.63 -5.02 -15.73
CA VAL A 99 -2.08 -6.36 -16.03
C VAL A 99 -2.39 -6.76 -17.47
N LYS A 100 -3.63 -6.53 -17.93
CA LYS A 100 -4.04 -6.81 -19.32
C LYS A 100 -3.28 -5.99 -20.36
N ARG A 101 -2.87 -4.77 -20.03
CA ARG A 101 -2.08 -3.90 -20.93
C ARG A 101 -0.60 -4.23 -20.95
N ARG A 102 -0.05 -4.75 -19.84
CA ARG A 102 1.39 -5.01 -19.67
C ARG A 102 1.78 -6.49 -19.79
N SER A 103 0.80 -7.39 -19.83
CA SER A 103 1.00 -8.83 -19.96
C SER A 103 -0.15 -9.46 -20.76
N SER A 104 0.05 -10.68 -21.25
CA SER A 104 -1.01 -11.50 -21.85
C SER A 104 -1.77 -12.36 -20.82
N ALA A 105 -1.51 -12.15 -19.53
CA ALA A 105 -2.08 -12.96 -18.46
C ALA A 105 -3.58 -12.67 -18.28
N LYS A 106 -4.33 -13.71 -17.93
CA LYS A 106 -5.73 -13.56 -17.56
C LYS A 106 -5.86 -13.09 -16.12
N CYS A 107 -6.87 -12.26 -15.90
CA CYS A 107 -7.28 -11.78 -14.59
C CYS A 107 -8.76 -12.02 -14.40
N ARG A 108 -9.16 -12.25 -13.15
CA ARG A 108 -10.56 -12.16 -12.72
C ARG A 108 -10.64 -11.48 -11.36
N LEU A 109 -11.82 -10.94 -11.09
CA LEU A 109 -12.12 -10.26 -9.83
C LEU A 109 -13.14 -11.08 -9.06
N GLU A 110 -12.93 -11.22 -7.76
CA GLU A 110 -13.89 -11.82 -6.84
C GLU A 110 -14.14 -10.87 -5.68
N SER A 111 -15.34 -10.93 -5.08
CA SER A 111 -15.58 -10.29 -3.79
C SER A 111 -14.84 -11.08 -2.71
N TYR A 112 -14.12 -10.40 -1.82
CA TYR A 112 -13.54 -11.07 -0.65
C TYR A 112 -14.62 -11.44 0.38
N GLY A 113 -15.83 -10.87 0.27
CA GLY A 113 -16.92 -11.13 1.21
C GLY A 113 -16.92 -10.25 2.47
N TRP A 114 -15.89 -9.42 2.64
CA TRP A 114 -15.76 -8.48 3.75
C TRP A 114 -15.58 -7.05 3.23
N GLU A 115 -16.37 -6.11 3.75
CA GLU A 115 -16.39 -4.68 3.42
C GLU A 115 -15.79 -4.25 2.06
N GLY A 116 -16.53 -4.39 0.96
CA GLY A 116 -16.11 -3.85 -0.36
C GLY A 116 -14.74 -4.34 -0.89
N LEU A 117 -14.03 -5.19 -0.16
CA LEU A 117 -12.72 -5.72 -0.52
C LEU A 117 -12.88 -6.61 -1.73
N THR A 118 -11.99 -6.42 -2.69
CA THR A 118 -12.05 -7.14 -3.96
C THR A 118 -10.72 -7.82 -4.20
N VAL A 119 -10.78 -9.11 -4.51
CA VAL A 119 -9.64 -9.95 -4.82
C VAL A 119 -9.36 -9.88 -6.32
N LEU A 120 -8.13 -9.53 -6.68
CA LEU A 120 -7.60 -9.74 -8.02
C LEU A 120 -6.91 -11.10 -8.05
N LEU A 121 -7.42 -12.00 -8.89
CA LEU A 121 -6.80 -13.28 -9.19
C LEU A 121 -6.14 -13.18 -10.56
N VAL A 122 -4.84 -13.46 -10.61
CA VAL A 122 -4.00 -13.29 -11.80
C VAL A 122 -3.17 -14.54 -12.03
N GLU A 123 -3.06 -14.98 -13.29
CA GLU A 123 -2.14 -16.07 -13.65
C GLU A 123 -0.70 -15.71 -13.24
N ASN A 124 0.12 -16.69 -12.85
CA ASN A 124 1.50 -16.48 -12.39
C ASN A 124 2.32 -15.57 -13.32
N ALA A 125 2.13 -15.67 -14.64
CA ALA A 125 2.80 -14.85 -15.64
C ALA A 125 2.46 -13.33 -15.56
N GLY A 126 1.31 -12.97 -14.98
CA GLY A 126 0.87 -11.59 -14.79
C GLY A 126 1.13 -11.03 -13.40
N PHE A 127 1.61 -11.85 -12.46
CA PHE A 127 1.77 -11.44 -11.06
C PHE A 127 2.76 -10.29 -10.90
N GLU A 128 3.87 -10.28 -11.66
CA GLU A 128 4.83 -9.17 -11.60
C GLU A 128 4.17 -7.83 -11.99
N ALA A 129 3.31 -7.83 -13.01
CA ALA A 129 2.58 -6.63 -13.42
C ALA A 129 1.56 -6.21 -12.35
N ALA A 130 0.87 -7.17 -11.73
CA ALA A 130 -0.10 -6.90 -10.67
C ALA A 130 0.60 -6.32 -9.42
N TRP A 131 1.76 -6.89 -9.06
CA TRP A 131 2.60 -6.42 -7.96
C TRP A 131 3.07 -4.99 -8.18
N LYS A 132 3.51 -4.61 -9.40
CA LYS A 132 3.91 -3.23 -9.71
C LYS A 132 2.78 -2.22 -9.48
N VAL A 133 1.54 -2.55 -9.86
CA VAL A 133 0.39 -1.67 -9.58
C VAL A 133 0.13 -1.58 -8.10
N TRP A 134 0.19 -2.70 -7.39
CA TRP A 134 -0.03 -2.72 -5.95
C TRP A 134 1.02 -1.85 -5.23
N GLN A 135 2.29 -2.02 -5.59
CA GLN A 135 3.45 -1.31 -5.04
C GLN A 135 3.40 0.20 -5.32
N HIS A 136 3.19 0.58 -6.59
CA HIS A 136 3.33 1.96 -7.06
C HIS A 136 2.01 2.71 -7.20
N GLY A 137 0.87 2.04 -7.30
CA GLY A 137 -0.45 2.66 -7.44
C GLY A 137 -1.04 3.16 -6.12
N GLY A 138 -0.64 2.56 -4.99
CA GLY A 138 -0.96 3.06 -3.65
C GLY A 138 -2.39 2.85 -3.15
N GLU A 139 -3.29 2.35 -4.00
CA GLU A 139 -4.67 1.99 -3.64
C GLU A 139 -4.71 0.58 -3.04
N ILE A 140 -4.09 0.44 -1.87
CA ILE A 140 -3.90 -0.84 -1.16
C ILE A 140 -4.74 -0.91 0.12
N VAL A 141 -5.00 -2.13 0.56
CA VAL A 141 -5.60 -2.42 1.87
C VAL A 141 -4.59 -2.06 2.97
N SER A 142 -5.05 -1.40 4.03
CA SER A 142 -4.20 -1.12 5.20
C SER A 142 -4.06 -2.35 6.09
N SER A 143 -2.99 -2.45 6.88
CA SER A 143 -2.82 -3.58 7.80
C SER A 143 -3.94 -3.70 8.85
N ARG A 144 -4.51 -2.58 9.31
CA ARG A 144 -5.70 -2.59 10.20
C ARG A 144 -6.94 -3.11 9.50
N GLN A 145 -7.16 -2.70 8.24
CA GLN A 145 -8.28 -3.21 7.46
C GLN A 145 -8.11 -4.71 7.14
N ALA A 146 -6.87 -5.16 6.93
CA ALA A 146 -6.56 -6.58 6.76
C ALA A 146 -6.84 -7.37 8.04
N GLU A 147 -6.41 -6.87 9.21
CA GLU A 147 -6.71 -7.47 10.51
C GLU A 147 -8.22 -7.59 10.72
N CYS A 148 -8.98 -6.50 10.59
CA CYS A 148 -10.45 -6.53 10.71
C CYS A 148 -11.12 -7.55 9.78
N ALA A 149 -10.62 -7.68 8.54
CA ALA A 149 -11.15 -8.63 7.58
C ALA A 149 -10.79 -10.10 7.89
N LEU A 150 -9.65 -10.33 8.53
CA LEU A 150 -9.20 -11.66 8.96
C LEU A 150 -9.91 -12.12 10.24
N THR A 151 -10.21 -11.19 11.15
CA THR A 151 -10.90 -11.47 12.41
C THR A 151 -12.42 -11.41 12.31
N ASP A 152 -12.96 -10.92 11.19
CA ASP A 152 -14.38 -10.58 11.02
C ASP A 152 -14.88 -9.58 12.08
N GLU A 153 -13.97 -8.69 12.53
CA GLU A 153 -14.25 -7.66 13.52
C GLU A 153 -14.17 -6.27 12.87
N PRO A 154 -15.29 -5.65 12.48
CA PRO A 154 -15.29 -4.32 11.90
C PRO A 154 -14.83 -3.26 12.91
N LEU A 155 -14.41 -2.10 12.37
CA LEU A 155 -14.01 -0.96 13.19
C LEU A 155 -15.15 -0.54 14.14
N PRO A 156 -14.84 -0.35 15.44
CA PRO A 156 -15.78 0.23 16.39
C PRO A 156 -16.37 1.56 15.87
N GLU A 157 -17.68 1.77 16.08
CA GLU A 157 -18.42 2.91 15.53
C GLU A 157 -17.89 4.26 16.05
N ASP A 158 -17.42 4.30 17.29
CA ASP A 158 -16.76 5.45 17.90
C ASP A 158 -15.44 5.79 17.18
N LEU A 159 -14.59 4.79 16.92
CA LEU A 159 -13.35 4.98 16.15
C LEU A 159 -13.63 5.39 14.70
N ALA A 160 -14.67 4.84 14.08
CA ALA A 160 -15.09 5.25 12.74
C ALA A 160 -15.53 6.73 12.72
N THR A 161 -16.27 7.15 13.74
CA THR A 161 -16.70 8.54 13.93
C THR A 161 -15.50 9.47 14.16
N GLU A 162 -14.59 9.12 15.06
CA GLU A 162 -13.36 9.87 15.31
C GLU A 162 -12.51 10.02 14.03
N GLY A 163 -12.42 8.96 13.23
CA GLY A 163 -11.75 8.96 11.94
C GLY A 163 -12.38 9.93 10.94
N ALA A 164 -13.72 9.94 10.85
CA ALA A 164 -14.45 10.87 9.99
C ALA A 164 -14.22 12.34 10.42
N GLU A 165 -14.31 12.62 11.71
CA GLU A 165 -14.02 13.96 12.23
C GLU A 165 -12.56 14.36 12.00
N ALA A 166 -11.61 13.44 12.15
CA ALA A 166 -10.20 13.70 11.89
C ALA A 166 -9.97 14.09 10.43
N ARG A 167 -10.65 13.43 9.48
CA ARG A 167 -10.61 13.80 8.05
C ARG A 167 -11.10 15.23 7.83
N GLU A 168 -12.23 15.61 8.42
CA GLU A 168 -12.75 16.98 8.29
C GLU A 168 -11.83 18.02 8.94
N ARG A 169 -11.21 17.70 10.09
CA ARG A 169 -10.20 18.57 10.72
C ARG A 169 -8.98 18.76 9.82
N ILE A 170 -8.51 17.69 9.16
CA ILE A 170 -7.38 17.76 8.22
C ILE A 170 -7.75 18.63 7.02
N ARG A 171 -8.91 18.39 6.39
CA ARG A 171 -9.40 19.18 5.23
C ARG A 171 -9.52 20.66 5.58
N THR A 172 -10.12 20.97 6.72
CA THR A 172 -10.27 22.35 7.22
C THR A 172 -8.91 23.03 7.41
N ARG A 173 -7.96 22.37 8.09
CA ARG A 173 -6.62 22.93 8.33
C ARG A 173 -5.86 23.15 7.03
N LEU A 174 -5.91 22.18 6.13
CA LEU A 174 -5.27 22.31 4.81
C LEU A 174 -5.90 23.45 4.02
N GLY A 175 -7.23 23.62 4.05
CA GLY A 175 -7.92 24.72 3.37
C GLY A 175 -7.45 26.09 3.85
N ILE A 176 -7.27 26.26 5.17
CA ILE A 176 -6.69 27.49 5.74
C ILE A 176 -5.25 27.71 5.26
N LEU A 177 -4.43 26.65 5.21
CA LEU A 177 -3.02 26.75 4.81
C LEU A 177 -2.82 27.00 3.31
N THR A 178 -3.69 26.46 2.47
CA THR A 178 -3.58 26.57 1.01
C THR A 178 -4.43 27.70 0.43
N GLY A 179 -5.38 28.24 1.19
CA GLY A 179 -6.37 29.20 0.70
C GLY A 179 -7.49 28.57 -0.13
N GLU A 180 -7.61 27.24 -0.10
CA GLU A 180 -8.61 26.48 -0.85
C GLU A 180 -9.82 26.12 0.02
N SER A 181 -10.96 25.84 -0.61
CA SER A 181 -12.11 25.29 0.10
C SER A 181 -11.77 23.90 0.66
N PRO A 182 -12.16 23.58 1.91
CA PRO A 182 -12.09 22.20 2.41
C PRO A 182 -12.79 21.21 1.48
N ASP A 183 -13.85 21.64 0.79
CA ASP A 183 -14.59 20.82 -0.18
C ASP A 183 -13.76 20.40 -1.40
N ASP A 184 -12.75 21.19 -1.76
CA ASP A 184 -11.82 20.92 -2.86
C ASP A 184 -10.56 20.17 -2.39
N ILE A 185 -10.51 19.74 -1.13
CA ILE A 185 -9.40 18.96 -0.56
C ILE A 185 -9.80 17.49 -0.43
N PHE A 186 -9.10 16.62 -1.16
CA PHE A 186 -9.36 15.20 -1.21
C PHE A 186 -8.27 14.41 -0.49
N LEU A 187 -8.67 13.56 0.47
CA LEU A 187 -7.75 12.72 1.26
C LEU A 187 -7.76 11.28 0.74
N PHE A 188 -6.57 10.77 0.43
CA PHE A 188 -6.33 9.41 -0.07
C PHE A 188 -5.59 8.56 0.97
N SER A 189 -5.64 7.23 0.80
CA SER A 189 -4.96 6.28 1.69
C SER A 189 -3.43 6.36 1.62
N SER A 190 -2.89 6.91 0.53
CA SER A 190 -1.45 7.15 0.38
C SER A 190 -1.18 8.29 -0.61
N GLY A 191 0.03 8.85 -0.56
CA GLY A 191 0.49 9.83 -1.55
C GLY A 191 0.48 9.28 -2.98
N MET A 192 0.79 8.00 -3.17
CA MET A 192 0.72 7.38 -4.50
C MET A 192 -0.71 7.24 -5.00
N ALA A 193 -1.66 6.90 -4.13
CA ALA A 193 -3.08 6.90 -4.50
C ALA A 193 -3.56 8.30 -4.91
N ALA A 194 -3.10 9.35 -4.22
CA ALA A 194 -3.40 10.74 -4.58
C ALA A 194 -2.83 11.11 -5.95
N ILE A 195 -1.54 10.81 -6.20
CA ILE A 195 -0.89 11.05 -7.49
C ILE A 195 -1.61 10.30 -8.62
N ALA A 196 -1.92 9.01 -8.40
CA ALA A 196 -2.64 8.18 -9.37
C ALA A 196 -4.04 8.73 -9.65
N ALA A 197 -4.75 9.22 -8.63
CA ALA A 197 -6.08 9.83 -8.80
C ALA A 197 -6.01 11.13 -9.60
N VAL A 198 -5.07 12.02 -9.31
CA VAL A 198 -4.85 13.27 -10.08
C VAL A 198 -4.52 12.94 -11.53
N HIS A 199 -3.61 12.01 -11.76
CA HIS A 199 -3.25 11.59 -13.13
C HIS A 199 -4.47 11.08 -13.91
N ARG A 200 -5.33 10.25 -13.30
CA ARG A 200 -6.58 9.78 -13.92
C ARG A 200 -7.55 10.92 -14.20
N ALA A 201 -7.69 11.87 -13.28
CA ALA A 201 -8.57 13.03 -13.47
C ALA A 201 -8.11 13.89 -14.65
N VAL A 202 -6.81 14.16 -14.76
CA VAL A 202 -6.23 14.91 -15.90
C VAL A 202 -6.46 14.18 -17.23
N LEU A 203 -6.23 12.87 -17.27
CA LEU A 203 -6.48 12.05 -18.46
C LEU A 203 -7.96 12.01 -18.86
N ALA A 204 -8.88 12.05 -17.89
CA ALA A 204 -10.31 12.11 -18.17
C ALA A 204 -10.72 13.47 -18.78
N ILE A 205 -10.14 14.57 -18.30
CA ILE A 205 -10.39 15.92 -18.84
C ILE A 205 -9.78 16.10 -20.24
N ARG A 206 -8.65 15.43 -20.50
CA ARG A 206 -7.86 15.54 -21.74
C ARG A 206 -7.71 14.19 -22.44
N SER A 207 -8.82 13.50 -22.65
CA SER A 207 -8.81 12.15 -23.23
C SER A 207 -8.13 12.11 -24.61
N GLY A 208 -7.27 11.12 -24.83
CA GLY A 208 -6.61 10.88 -26.13
C GLY A 208 -5.38 11.75 -26.41
N LEU A 209 -5.03 12.69 -25.53
CA LEU A 209 -3.81 13.48 -25.67
C LEU A 209 -2.62 12.79 -24.99
N PRO A 210 -1.40 12.89 -25.56
CA PRO A 210 -0.20 12.40 -24.90
C PRO A 210 0.07 13.19 -23.62
N THR A 211 0.59 12.51 -22.61
CA THR A 211 1.09 13.12 -21.37
C THR A 211 2.62 13.11 -21.36
N VAL A 212 3.22 14.10 -20.69
CA VAL A 212 4.66 14.15 -20.40
C VAL A 212 4.82 14.22 -18.89
N GLN A 213 5.54 13.26 -18.32
CA GLN A 213 5.94 13.27 -16.92
C GLN A 213 7.24 14.07 -16.80
N VAL A 214 7.15 15.25 -16.19
CA VAL A 214 8.32 16.08 -15.88
C VAL A 214 8.57 15.95 -14.38
N GLU A 215 9.58 15.18 -14.01
CA GLU A 215 9.90 14.91 -12.61
C GLU A 215 11.41 14.89 -12.37
N PHE A 216 11.79 15.04 -11.10
CA PHE A 216 13.13 14.67 -10.67
C PHE A 216 13.24 13.14 -10.80
N PRO A 217 14.32 12.59 -11.38
CA PRO A 217 14.43 11.15 -11.64
C PRO A 217 14.50 10.38 -10.32
N TYR A 218 13.35 10.00 -9.78
CA TYR A 218 13.25 9.02 -8.72
C TYR A 218 13.26 7.64 -9.37
N VAL A 219 14.19 6.77 -8.92
CA VAL A 219 14.56 5.57 -9.67
C VAL A 219 13.39 4.62 -9.90
N ASP A 220 12.38 4.66 -9.01
CA ASP A 220 11.22 3.76 -9.08
C ASP A 220 10.08 4.33 -9.91
N THR A 221 9.94 5.66 -10.04
CA THR A 221 8.92 6.24 -10.95
C THR A 221 9.33 6.14 -12.41
N LEU A 222 10.63 6.05 -12.68
CA LEU A 222 11.19 5.80 -14.02
C LEU A 222 10.95 4.38 -14.56
N LYS A 223 10.75 3.39 -13.69
CA LYS A 223 10.73 1.96 -14.05
C LYS A 223 9.32 1.38 -14.31
N VAL A 224 8.26 2.18 -14.16
CA VAL A 224 6.85 1.74 -14.24
C VAL A 224 6.18 2.20 -15.53
#